data_AF-A0A820FCD5-F1
#
_entry.id   AF-A0A820FCD5-F1
#
_cell.length_a   1.000
_cell.length_b   1.000
_cell.length_c   1.000
_cell.angle_alpha   90.00
_cell.angle_beta   90.00
_cell.angle_gamma   90.00
#
_symmetry.space_group_name_H-M   'P 1'
#
loop_
_entity.id
_entity.type
_entity.pdbx_description
1 polymer ?
#
loop_
_entity_poly.entity_id
_entity_poly.type
_entity_poly.pdbx_seq_one_letter_code
_entity_poly.pdbx_strand_id
1 'polypeptide(L)'
;DGLPFGVTLISHAFTDTALLILGDRIHRSLATNIGGSSRSLVDTPKLLSTDNRNMPSNYFLIAVVGAHLSGQPLNYQLTERKARLIRTCHTNQEYRLYALKDCVPAKPGLLHVKNSEGRGIELEIWAVPADKIASFIAMIPSPLSIGNIHLDDGQIVKGFLVEPSAVNDAQDITHFGGWRSYLNSTKASS
;
A
#
# COMPACT_ATOMS: atom_id res chain seq x y z
N ASP A 1 -40.62 20.73 4.54
CA ASP A 1 -40.65 22.15 4.98
C ASP A 1 -39.48 22.96 4.46
N GLY A 2 -38.46 22.34 3.84
CA GLY A 2 -37.29 23.07 3.33
C GLY A 2 -36.28 23.43 4.42
N LEU A 3 -36.46 22.92 5.64
CA LEU A 3 -35.55 23.13 6.75
C LEU A 3 -34.34 22.19 6.66
N PRO A 4 -33.16 22.63 7.12
CA PRO A 4 -31.96 21.80 7.10
C PRO A 4 -32.07 20.64 8.09
N PHE A 5 -31.43 19.52 7.76
CA PHE A 5 -31.19 18.41 8.66
C PHE A 5 -29.72 18.01 8.60
N GLY A 6 -29.25 17.22 9.58
CA GLY A 6 -27.87 16.77 9.66
C GLY A 6 -27.74 15.33 10.08
N VAL A 7 -26.51 14.81 9.95
CA VAL A 7 -26.10 13.49 10.43
C VAL A 7 -24.85 13.65 11.30
N THR A 8 -24.70 12.80 12.30
CA THR A 8 -23.50 12.73 13.13
C THR A 8 -22.69 11.51 12.74
N LEU A 9 -21.42 11.72 12.40
CA LEU A 9 -20.47 10.63 12.17
C LEU A 9 -19.80 10.31 13.51
N ILE A 10 -19.81 9.02 13.90
CA ILE A 10 -19.27 8.55 15.17
C ILE A 10 -18.18 7.52 14.87
N SER A 11 -17.05 7.63 15.56
CA SER A 11 -15.93 6.69 15.44
C SER A 11 -15.23 6.51 16.79
N HIS A 12 -14.16 5.69 16.80
CA HIS A 12 -13.38 5.41 18.00
C HIS A 12 -12.59 6.66 18.45
N ALA A 13 -12.15 6.67 19.71
CA ALA A 13 -11.29 7.73 20.23
C ALA A 13 -10.08 8.00 19.32
N PHE A 14 -9.68 9.26 19.21
CA PHE A 14 -8.51 9.74 18.45
C PHE A 14 -8.60 9.55 16.92
N THR A 15 -9.82 9.57 16.36
CA THR A 15 -10.03 9.48 14.90
C THR A 15 -10.72 10.72 14.32
N ASP A 16 -10.61 11.86 15.00
CA ASP A 16 -11.21 13.15 14.69
C ASP A 16 -10.85 13.62 13.26
N THR A 17 -9.57 13.53 12.87
CA THR A 17 -9.12 13.89 11.52
C THR A 17 -9.77 13.02 10.45
N ALA A 18 -9.93 11.73 10.71
CA ALA A 18 -10.57 10.82 9.77
C ALA A 18 -12.07 11.13 9.62
N LEU A 19 -12.75 11.49 10.72
CA LEU A 19 -14.13 11.96 10.70
C LEU A 19 -14.29 13.25 9.91
N LEU A 20 -13.37 14.22 10.08
CA LEU A 20 -13.40 15.49 9.35
C LEU A 20 -13.23 15.28 7.84
N ILE A 21 -12.27 14.44 7.42
CA ILE A 21 -12.06 14.11 6.00
C ILE A 21 -13.28 13.38 5.43
N LEU A 22 -13.86 12.43 6.18
CA LEU A 22 -15.06 11.73 5.75
C LEU A 22 -16.26 12.68 5.63
N GLY A 23 -16.44 13.57 6.61
CA GLY A 23 -17.47 14.61 6.60
C GLY A 23 -17.36 15.53 5.39
N ASP A 24 -16.15 16.05 5.10
CA ASP A 24 -15.90 16.89 3.92
C ASP A 24 -16.23 16.15 2.61
N ARG A 25 -15.86 14.87 2.51
CA ARG A 25 -16.19 14.04 1.33
C ARG A 25 -17.69 13.83 1.16
N ILE A 26 -18.40 13.46 2.23
CA ILE A 26 -19.84 13.23 2.19
C ILE A 26 -20.56 14.54 1.86
N HIS A 27 -20.19 15.65 2.51
CA HIS A 27 -20.81 16.96 2.28
C HIS A 27 -20.64 17.41 0.84
N ARG A 28 -19.42 17.30 0.28
CA ARG A 28 -19.13 17.60 -1.14
C ARG A 28 -19.86 16.69 -2.13
N SER A 29 -20.18 15.45 -1.76
CA SER A 29 -20.93 14.55 -2.64
C SER A 29 -22.43 14.79 -2.65
N LEU A 30 -22.97 15.41 -1.60
CA LEU A 30 -24.42 15.54 -1.40
C LEU A 30 -24.93 16.97 -1.48
N ALA A 31 -24.06 17.98 -1.32
CA ALA A 31 -24.47 19.38 -1.31
C ALA A 31 -23.53 20.26 -2.14
N THR A 32 -24.10 21.33 -2.67
CA THR A 32 -23.38 22.42 -3.34
C THR A 32 -23.03 23.56 -2.40
N ASN A 33 -23.76 23.72 -1.30
CA ASN A 33 -23.61 24.81 -0.34
C ASN A 33 -23.28 24.31 1.07
N ILE A 34 -22.74 25.21 1.89
CA ILE A 34 -22.46 24.93 3.30
C ILE A 34 -23.76 24.98 4.11
N GLY A 35 -24.23 23.82 4.58
CA GLY A 35 -25.45 23.71 5.39
C GLY A 35 -26.66 24.37 4.71
N GLY A 36 -27.46 25.11 5.48
CA GLY A 36 -28.58 25.91 4.96
C GLY A 36 -28.20 27.30 4.42
N SER A 37 -26.91 27.58 4.20
CA SER A 37 -26.45 28.88 3.71
C SER A 37 -26.40 28.94 2.17
N SER A 38 -26.20 30.16 1.63
CA SER A 38 -25.92 30.39 0.21
C SER A 38 -24.43 30.32 -0.14
N ARG A 39 -23.55 30.03 0.83
CA ARG A 39 -22.11 29.96 0.59
C ARG A 39 -21.78 28.67 -0.15
N SER A 40 -21.19 28.81 -1.33
CA SER A 40 -20.79 27.68 -2.15
C SER A 40 -19.67 26.88 -1.49
N LEU A 41 -19.78 25.57 -1.58
CA LEU A 41 -18.86 24.64 -0.95
C LEU A 41 -17.56 24.49 -1.76
N VAL A 42 -17.62 24.75 -3.07
CA VAL A 42 -16.44 24.69 -3.95
C VAL A 42 -15.41 25.77 -3.63
N ASP A 43 -15.82 26.87 -3.00
CA ASP A 43 -14.96 27.99 -2.59
C ASP A 43 -14.25 27.74 -1.25
N THR A 44 -14.45 26.57 -0.64
CA THR A 44 -13.81 26.20 0.62
C THR A 44 -12.64 25.25 0.40
N PRO A 45 -11.57 25.35 1.23
CA PRO A 45 -10.47 24.39 1.16
C PRO A 45 -10.98 22.96 1.31
N LYS A 46 -10.62 22.10 0.38
CA LYS A 46 -10.89 20.67 0.48
C LYS A 46 -9.97 20.06 1.53
N LEU A 47 -10.53 19.25 2.43
CA LEU A 47 -9.69 18.44 3.31
C LEU A 47 -9.11 17.30 2.47
N LEU A 48 -7.84 17.46 2.09
CA LEU A 48 -7.13 16.47 1.33
C LEU A 48 -6.47 15.45 2.27
N SER A 49 -6.50 14.18 1.87
CA SER A 49 -5.67 13.12 2.44
C SER A 49 -4.20 13.27 2.00
N THR A 50 -3.61 14.46 2.09
CA THR A 50 -2.31 14.78 1.45
C THR A 50 -1.09 14.47 2.28
N ASP A 51 -1.22 13.75 3.38
CA ASP A 51 -0.06 13.33 4.15
C ASP A 51 -0.26 11.90 4.64
N ASN A 52 0.61 10.98 4.19
CA ASN A 52 0.88 9.74 4.93
C ASN A 52 1.37 10.04 6.36
N ARG A 53 1.72 11.29 6.67
CA ARG A 53 1.96 11.79 8.04
C ARG A 53 0.68 11.97 8.86
N ASN A 54 -0.50 11.99 8.23
CA ASN A 54 -1.83 12.17 8.84
C ASN A 54 -2.75 10.96 8.60
N MET A 55 -2.20 9.76 8.38
CA MET A 55 -2.96 8.56 8.79
C MET A 55 -3.14 8.65 10.31
N PRO A 56 -4.29 8.23 10.87
CA PRO A 56 -4.41 8.15 12.31
C PRO A 56 -3.18 7.37 12.82
N SER A 57 -2.56 7.86 13.89
CA SER A 57 -1.26 7.41 14.41
C SER A 57 -1.17 5.90 14.72
N ASN A 58 -2.28 5.19 14.56
CA ASN A 58 -2.45 3.77 14.77
C ASN A 58 -2.17 2.89 13.54
N TYR A 59 -1.74 3.41 12.38
CA TYR A 59 -1.36 2.54 11.24
C TYR A 59 -0.01 2.90 10.61
N PHE A 60 0.72 1.86 10.22
CA PHE A 60 1.94 1.91 9.43
C PHE A 60 1.67 1.37 8.02
N LEU A 61 2.05 2.12 6.99
CA LEU A 61 1.93 1.67 5.60
C LEU A 61 3.15 0.87 5.18
N ILE A 62 2.93 -0.32 4.63
CA ILE A 62 3.98 -1.17 4.09
C ILE A 62 3.61 -1.70 2.70
N ALA A 63 4.53 -1.57 1.76
CA ALA A 63 4.44 -2.11 0.43
C ALA A 63 4.93 -3.56 0.42
N VAL A 64 4.14 -4.46 -0.19
CA VAL A 64 4.47 -5.87 -0.36
C VAL A 64 4.36 -6.26 -1.83
N VAL A 65 5.32 -7.07 -2.30
CA VAL A 65 5.52 -7.38 -3.73
C VAL A 65 5.48 -8.88 -4.04
N GLY A 66 5.32 -9.72 -3.02
CA GLY A 66 5.57 -11.16 -3.09
C GLY A 66 4.57 -12.02 -2.35
N ALA A 67 5.09 -12.95 -1.54
CA ALA A 67 4.28 -13.95 -0.84
C ALA A 67 3.24 -13.36 0.14
N HIS A 68 3.33 -12.07 0.46
CA HIS A 68 2.36 -11.33 1.28
C HIS A 68 1.25 -10.63 0.49
N LEU A 69 1.28 -10.62 -0.85
CA LEU A 69 0.19 -10.06 -1.66
C LEU A 69 -1.14 -10.78 -1.36
N SER A 70 -2.28 -10.12 -1.56
CA SER A 70 -3.60 -10.74 -1.38
C SER A 70 -3.70 -12.08 -2.11
N GLY A 71 -4.16 -13.12 -1.41
CA GLY A 71 -4.27 -14.49 -1.93
C GLY A 71 -2.95 -15.26 -2.06
N GLN A 72 -1.81 -14.71 -1.63
CA GLN A 72 -0.53 -15.40 -1.59
C GLN A 72 -0.29 -16.10 -0.23
N PRO A 73 0.61 -17.11 -0.17
CA PRO A 73 0.72 -18.02 0.97
C PRO A 73 1.07 -17.38 2.32
N LEU A 74 1.71 -16.20 2.34
CA LEU A 74 2.07 -15.48 3.57
C LEU A 74 1.15 -14.28 3.86
N ASN A 75 0.10 -14.05 3.06
CA ASN A 75 -0.82 -12.93 3.31
C ASN A 75 -1.51 -13.01 4.68
N TYR A 76 -1.70 -14.22 5.21
CA TYR A 76 -2.26 -14.42 6.55
C TYR A 76 -1.48 -13.65 7.65
N GLN A 77 -0.18 -13.48 7.47
CA GLN A 77 0.67 -12.73 8.39
C GLN A 77 0.27 -11.25 8.50
N LEU A 78 -0.28 -10.67 7.44
CA LEU A 78 -0.87 -9.33 7.46
C LEU A 78 -2.29 -9.37 8.05
N THR A 79 -3.13 -10.28 7.56
CA THR A 79 -4.55 -10.30 7.93
C THR A 79 -4.80 -10.69 9.39
N GLU A 80 -4.01 -11.59 9.97
CA GLU A 80 -4.06 -11.94 11.41
C GLU A 80 -3.74 -10.74 12.30
N ARG A 81 -2.92 -9.80 11.81
CA ARG A 81 -2.62 -8.54 12.49
C ARG A 81 -3.66 -7.46 12.21
N LYS A 82 -4.80 -7.81 11.60
CA LYS A 82 -5.86 -6.89 11.18
C LYS A 82 -5.37 -5.81 10.22
N ALA A 83 -4.30 -6.07 9.47
CA ALA A 83 -3.87 -5.19 8.40
C ALA A 83 -4.93 -5.12 7.30
N ARG A 84 -5.00 -3.99 6.60
CA ARG A 84 -5.97 -3.73 5.54
C ARG A 84 -5.27 -3.38 4.25
N LEU A 85 -5.69 -4.00 3.15
CA LEU A 85 -5.27 -3.58 1.82
C LEU A 85 -5.80 -2.16 1.56
N ILE A 86 -4.91 -1.26 1.16
CA ILE A 86 -5.25 0.10 0.75
C ILE A 86 -5.45 0.17 -0.76
N ARG A 87 -4.47 -0.33 -1.52
CA ARG A 87 -4.51 -0.34 -3.00
C ARG A 87 -3.46 -1.29 -3.58
N THR A 88 -3.68 -1.69 -4.82
CA THR A 88 -2.64 -2.23 -5.72
C THR A 88 -2.08 -1.09 -6.55
N CYS A 89 -0.77 -1.05 -6.78
CA CYS A 89 -0.09 -0.03 -7.58
C CYS A 89 1.27 -0.54 -8.10
N HIS A 90 2.07 0.33 -8.72
CA HIS A 90 3.39 -0.02 -9.24
C HIS A 90 4.51 0.80 -8.61
N THR A 91 5.70 0.22 -8.56
CA THR A 91 6.93 1.00 -8.40
C THR A 91 7.13 1.93 -9.60
N ASN A 92 8.05 2.88 -9.49
CA ASN A 92 8.62 3.51 -10.68
C ASN A 92 9.48 2.50 -11.49
N GLN A 93 10.12 2.96 -12.56
CA GLN A 93 10.93 2.14 -13.46
C GLN A 93 12.33 1.82 -12.92
N GLU A 94 12.66 2.14 -11.66
CA GLU A 94 13.98 1.89 -11.09
C GLU A 94 14.04 0.58 -10.29
N TYR A 95 13.29 -0.44 -10.70
CA TYR A 95 13.24 -1.69 -9.95
C TYR A 95 13.36 -2.92 -10.84
N ARG A 96 14.02 -3.94 -10.31
CA ARG A 96 14.03 -5.30 -10.84
C ARG A 96 13.42 -6.25 -9.83
N LEU A 97 12.76 -7.28 -10.35
CA LEU A 97 12.14 -8.33 -9.54
C LEU A 97 12.84 -9.64 -9.84
N TYR A 98 13.25 -10.35 -8.79
CA TYR A 98 13.96 -11.62 -8.89
C TYR A 98 13.19 -12.72 -8.17
N ALA A 99 13.09 -13.92 -8.75
CA ALA A 99 12.62 -15.10 -8.03
C ALA A 99 13.79 -15.71 -7.23
N LEU A 100 13.70 -15.66 -5.89
CA LEU A 100 14.77 -16.11 -5.02
C LEU A 100 14.83 -17.64 -4.95
N LYS A 101 16.06 -18.18 -4.96
CA LYS A 101 16.33 -19.61 -4.79
C LYS A 101 16.11 -20.06 -3.34
N ASP A 102 15.86 -21.35 -3.16
CA ASP A 102 15.84 -22.04 -1.86
C ASP A 102 14.92 -21.41 -0.80
N CYS A 103 13.84 -20.77 -1.25
CA CYS A 103 12.87 -20.12 -0.40
C CYS A 103 11.56 -20.93 -0.34
N VAL A 104 11.13 -21.29 0.87
CA VAL A 104 9.81 -21.90 1.11
C VAL A 104 9.00 -21.02 2.07
N PRO A 105 7.81 -20.53 1.67
CA PRO A 105 7.27 -20.57 0.31
C PRO A 105 8.12 -19.75 -0.68
N ALA A 106 7.97 -20.04 -1.97
CA ALA A 106 8.61 -19.26 -3.03
C ALA A 106 8.23 -17.78 -2.90
N LYS A 107 9.22 -16.91 -3.05
CA LYS A 107 9.07 -15.46 -2.86
C LYS A 107 10.03 -14.69 -3.75
N PRO A 108 9.64 -13.47 -4.18
CA PRO A 108 10.52 -12.60 -4.93
C PRO A 108 11.39 -11.72 -4.03
N GLY A 109 12.46 -11.19 -4.60
CA GLY A 109 13.24 -10.07 -4.09
C GLY A 109 13.11 -8.87 -5.02
N LEU A 110 12.74 -7.71 -4.46
CA LEU A 110 12.68 -6.44 -5.18
C LEU A 110 13.97 -5.68 -4.94
N LEU A 111 14.69 -5.35 -6.02
CA LEU A 111 15.96 -4.63 -5.95
C LEU A 111 15.82 -3.26 -6.63
N HIS A 112 16.24 -2.21 -5.93
CA HIS A 112 16.38 -0.87 -6.52
C HIS A 112 17.60 -0.87 -7.43
N VAL A 113 17.40 -0.61 -8.72
CA VAL A 113 18.47 -0.43 -9.70
C VAL A 113 18.20 0.84 -10.51
N LYS A 114 19.23 1.66 -10.70
CA LYS A 114 19.12 2.80 -11.60
C LYS A 114 18.98 2.28 -13.04
N ASN A 115 18.03 2.82 -13.80
CA ASN A 115 17.76 2.47 -15.20
C ASN A 115 17.34 0.99 -15.40
N SER A 116 16.25 0.56 -14.76
CA SER A 116 15.63 -0.73 -15.11
C SER A 116 14.84 -0.61 -16.42
N GLU A 117 14.67 -1.74 -17.09
CA GLU A 117 13.76 -1.88 -18.22
C GLU A 117 12.37 -2.27 -17.69
N GLY A 118 11.31 -1.60 -18.16
CA GLY A 118 9.93 -1.96 -17.83
C GLY A 118 9.06 -0.80 -17.37
N ARG A 119 7.83 -1.12 -16.96
CA ARG A 119 6.81 -0.13 -16.55
C ARG A 119 6.71 0.04 -15.02
N GLY A 120 7.60 -0.60 -14.26
CA GLY A 120 7.50 -0.76 -12.81
C GLY A 120 6.93 -2.12 -12.41
N ILE A 121 7.01 -2.44 -11.12
CA ILE A 121 6.61 -3.73 -10.54
C ILE A 121 5.33 -3.58 -9.74
N GLU A 122 4.33 -4.44 -10.00
CA GLU A 122 3.09 -4.53 -9.22
C GLU A 122 3.40 -4.83 -7.76
N LEU A 123 2.81 -4.05 -6.86
CA LEU A 123 2.82 -4.24 -5.43
C LEU A 123 1.49 -3.84 -4.79
N GLU A 124 1.31 -4.22 -3.53
CA GLU A 124 0.17 -3.78 -2.71
C GLU A 124 0.65 -2.92 -1.54
N ILE A 125 -0.10 -1.86 -1.25
CA ILE A 125 0.08 -1.07 -0.03
C ILE A 125 -0.89 -1.57 1.04
N TRP A 126 -0.35 -1.98 2.19
CA TRP A 126 -1.10 -2.45 3.34
C TRP A 126 -0.96 -1.48 4.51
N ALA A 127 -2.08 -1.17 5.16
CA ALA A 127 -2.11 -0.47 6.44
C ALA A 127 -2.12 -1.50 7.58
N VAL A 128 -1.02 -1.59 8.32
CA VAL A 128 -0.85 -2.47 9.47
C VAL A 128 -1.04 -1.67 10.74
N PRO A 129 -1.80 -2.13 11.75
CA PRO A 129 -1.85 -1.44 13.03
C PRO A 129 -0.45 -1.19 13.60
N ALA A 130 -0.17 0.03 14.04
CA ALA A 130 1.15 0.47 14.48
C ALA A 130 1.66 -0.35 15.68
N ASP A 131 0.76 -0.81 16.55
CA ASP A 131 1.09 -1.70 17.68
C ASP A 131 1.43 -3.14 17.25
N LYS A 132 1.19 -3.50 15.98
CA LYS A 132 1.46 -4.83 15.42
C LYS A 132 2.64 -4.85 14.45
N ILE A 133 3.13 -3.71 13.98
CA ILE A 133 4.16 -3.66 12.93
C ILE A 133 5.46 -4.35 13.35
N ALA A 134 5.93 -4.15 14.59
CA ALA A 134 7.17 -4.77 15.06
C ALA A 134 7.11 -6.31 14.97
N SER A 135 5.98 -6.89 15.37
CA SER A 135 5.74 -8.34 15.27
C SER A 135 5.67 -8.84 13.82
N PHE A 136 5.31 -7.97 12.87
CA PHE A 136 5.32 -8.31 11.44
C PHE A 136 6.74 -8.30 10.90
N ILE A 137 7.51 -7.24 11.19
CA ILE A 137 8.91 -7.08 10.77
C ILE A 137 9.80 -8.19 11.33
N ALA A 138 9.56 -8.64 12.57
CA ALA A 138 10.33 -9.72 13.19
C ALA A 138 10.24 -11.07 12.45
N MET A 139 9.24 -11.28 11.60
CA MET A 139 9.08 -12.51 10.80
C MET A 139 9.79 -12.45 9.45
N ILE A 140 10.52 -11.38 9.15
CA ILE A 140 11.13 -11.15 7.85
C ILE A 140 12.55 -11.68 7.90
N PRO A 141 12.82 -12.87 7.32
CA PRO A 141 14.15 -13.45 7.37
C PRO A 141 15.06 -12.76 6.35
N SER A 142 16.37 -12.88 6.58
CA SER A 142 17.35 -12.70 5.51
C SER A 142 16.96 -13.55 4.28
N PRO A 143 17.16 -13.05 3.05
CA PRO A 143 17.87 -11.84 2.67
C PRO A 143 16.98 -10.60 2.48
N LEU A 144 15.79 -10.56 3.09
CA LEU A 144 14.86 -9.45 2.94
C LEU A 144 15.16 -8.33 3.92
N SER A 145 14.98 -7.10 3.46
CA SER A 145 15.12 -5.88 4.25
C SER A 145 13.92 -4.96 4.05
N ILE A 146 13.78 -3.96 4.94
CA ILE A 146 12.76 -2.92 4.81
C ILE A 146 13.45 -1.61 4.45
N GLY A 147 13.09 -1.06 3.30
CA GLY A 147 13.65 0.18 2.78
C GLY A 147 12.58 1.13 2.24
N ASN A 148 13.03 2.13 1.50
CA ASN A 148 12.16 3.03 0.77
C ASN A 148 11.89 2.46 -0.63
N ILE A 149 10.63 2.53 -1.06
CA ILE A 149 10.19 2.18 -2.41
C ILE A 149 9.59 3.42 -3.06
N HIS A 150 10.07 3.75 -4.25
CA HIS A 150 9.54 4.84 -5.08
C HIS A 150 8.44 4.30 -5.99
N LEU A 151 7.26 4.89 -5.88
CA LEU A 151 6.08 4.53 -6.68
C LEU A 151 6.03 5.33 -7.99
N ASP A 152 5.25 4.84 -8.95
CA ASP A 152 5.01 5.51 -10.25
C ASP A 152 4.35 6.90 -10.11
N ASP A 153 3.57 7.10 -9.06
CA ASP A 153 2.93 8.36 -8.68
C ASP A 153 3.86 9.35 -7.95
N GLY A 154 5.14 9.02 -7.81
CA GLY A 154 6.16 9.84 -7.16
C GLY A 154 6.18 9.73 -5.63
N GLN A 155 5.26 8.98 -5.01
CA GLN A 155 5.29 8.75 -3.56
C GLN A 155 6.45 7.83 -3.18
N ILE A 156 6.93 8.00 -1.95
CA ILE A 156 7.91 7.12 -1.32
C ILE A 156 7.23 6.41 -0.15
N VAL A 157 7.27 5.08 -0.15
CA VAL A 157 6.66 4.23 0.87
C VAL A 157 7.70 3.30 1.50
N LYS A 158 7.41 2.75 2.68
CA LYS A 158 8.23 1.68 3.26
C LYS A 158 7.82 0.35 2.63
N GLY A 159 8.78 -0.53 2.36
CA GLY A 159 8.45 -1.85 1.80
C GLY A 159 9.63 -2.81 1.73
N PHE A 160 9.33 -4.01 1.27
CA PHE A 160 10.30 -5.09 1.17
C PHE A 160 11.26 -4.89 0.00
N LEU A 161 12.55 -4.91 0.32
CA LEU A 161 13.65 -5.00 -0.62
C LEU A 161 14.45 -6.29 -0.36
N VAL A 162 15.29 -6.65 -1.31
CA VAL A 162 16.25 -7.74 -1.15
C VAL A 162 17.67 -7.20 -1.05
N GLU A 163 18.50 -7.84 -0.23
CA GLU A 163 19.94 -7.59 -0.22
C GLU A 163 20.56 -7.85 -1.61
N PRO A 164 21.45 -6.98 -2.13
CA PRO A 164 22.00 -7.14 -3.48
C PRO A 164 22.73 -8.47 -3.71
N SER A 165 23.40 -9.01 -2.68
CA SER A 165 24.11 -10.29 -2.77
C SER A 165 23.19 -11.48 -3.07
N ALA A 166 21.92 -11.40 -2.65
CA ALA A 166 20.96 -12.50 -2.77
C ALA A 166 20.35 -12.64 -4.17
N VAL A 167 20.59 -11.68 -5.08
CA VAL A 167 20.07 -11.75 -6.45
C VAL A 167 21.07 -12.28 -7.48
N ASN A 168 22.35 -12.47 -7.10
CA ASN A 168 23.40 -12.88 -8.05
C ASN A 168 23.06 -14.18 -8.80
N ASP A 169 22.42 -15.13 -8.11
CA ASP A 169 22.01 -16.41 -8.67
C ASP A 169 20.50 -16.52 -8.85
N ALA A 170 19.74 -15.45 -8.62
CA ALA A 170 18.28 -15.46 -8.69
C ALA A 170 17.82 -15.23 -10.14
N GLN A 171 16.64 -15.77 -10.49
CA GLN A 171 16.08 -15.57 -11.83
C GLN A 171 15.50 -14.16 -11.94
N ASP A 172 15.95 -13.36 -12.91
CA ASP A 172 15.33 -12.07 -13.23
C ASP A 172 13.95 -12.30 -13.86
N ILE A 173 12.91 -11.85 -13.16
CA ILE A 173 11.50 -11.96 -13.55
C ILE A 173 10.87 -10.58 -13.80
N THR A 174 11.70 -9.53 -13.98
CA THR A 174 11.26 -8.14 -14.15
C THR A 174 10.28 -7.99 -15.31
N HIS A 175 10.49 -8.72 -16.40
CA HIS A 175 9.65 -8.69 -17.61
C HIS A 175 8.21 -9.18 -17.39
N PHE A 176 7.91 -9.89 -16.30
CA PHE A 176 6.54 -10.26 -15.94
C PHE A 176 5.76 -9.09 -15.30
N GLY A 177 6.44 -8.02 -14.89
CA GLY A 177 5.83 -6.85 -14.25
C GLY A 177 5.28 -7.09 -12.84
N GLY A 178 5.37 -8.31 -12.30
CA GLY A 178 4.85 -8.63 -10.98
C GLY A 178 4.93 -10.11 -10.63
N TRP A 179 4.88 -10.40 -9.33
CA TRP A 179 5.01 -11.76 -8.80
C TRP A 179 3.88 -12.70 -9.24
N ARG A 180 2.63 -12.20 -9.25
CA ARG A 180 1.47 -13.00 -9.66
C ARG A 180 1.54 -13.40 -11.13
N SER A 181 1.95 -12.48 -12.00
CA SER A 181 2.14 -12.74 -13.44
C SER A 181 3.19 -13.83 -13.68
N TYR A 182 4.30 -13.81 -12.94
CA TYR A 182 5.30 -14.87 -12.97
C TYR A 182 4.75 -16.22 -12.49
N LEU A 183 4.03 -16.26 -11.37
CA LEU A 183 3.43 -17.51 -10.88
C LEU A 183 2.40 -18.11 -11.86
N ASN A 184 1.71 -17.27 -12.62
CA ASN A 184 0.75 -17.73 -13.63
C ASN A 184 1.47 -18.31 -14.86
N SER A 185 2.61 -17.75 -15.26
CA SER A 185 3.37 -18.26 -16.41
C SER A 185 4.02 -19.62 -16.14
N THR A 186 4.42 -19.89 -14.88
CA THR A 186 4.97 -21.19 -14.48
C THR A 186 3.90 -22.27 -14.41
N LYS A 187 2.69 -21.93 -13.91
CA LYS A 187 1.54 -22.84 -13.91
C LYS A 187 1.04 -23.21 -15.30
N ALA A 188 1.11 -22.29 -16.26
CA ALA A 188 0.71 -22.56 -17.64
C ALA A 188 1.73 -23.43 -18.40
N SER A 189 2.95 -23.56 -17.86
CA SER A 189 4.05 -24.34 -18.45
C SER A 189 4.23 -25.70 -17.76
N SER A 190 3.34 -26.06 -16.83
CA SER A 190 3.32 -27.32 -16.06
C SER A 190 2.08 -28.13 -16.44
#